data_AF-A0AAW3NE25-F1
#
_entry.id   AF-A0AAW3NE25-F1
#
_cell.length_a   1.000
_cell.length_b   1.000
_cell.length_c   1.000
_cell.angle_alpha   90.00
_cell.angle_beta   90.00
_cell.angle_gamma   90.00
#
_symmetry.space_group_name_H-M   'P 1'
#
loop_
_entity.id
_entity.type
_entity.pdbx_description
1 polymer ?
#
loop_
_entity_poly.entity_id
_entity_poly.type
_entity_poly.pdbx_seq_one_letter_code
_entity_poly.pdbx_strand_id
1 'polypeptide(L)'
;MRTACHEAPKKIVTDQLRSYSAAKAELPELASVKHVFVKASARVNNRAENSDQPTWERERRMRGFRLPARTQAFLSCFGPIRQHFALKRHLLRASLYRKQVVARFEAWRLFTAIAQLPSAVF
;
A
#
# COMPACT_ATOMS: atom_id res chain seq x y z
N MET A 1 -9.63 18.27 -12.60
CA MET A 1 -9.31 17.29 -11.54
C MET A 1 -10.09 16.03 -11.82
N ARG A 2 -9.45 14.89 -12.13
CA ARG A 2 -10.15 13.62 -12.30
C ARG A 2 -10.28 12.97 -10.93
N THR A 3 -11.45 13.06 -10.31
CA THR A 3 -11.85 12.15 -9.25
C THR A 3 -11.85 10.74 -9.83
N ALA A 4 -10.92 9.90 -9.40
CA ALA A 4 -10.93 8.50 -9.78
C ALA A 4 -12.11 7.84 -9.05
N CYS A 5 -13.29 7.83 -9.68
CA CYS A 5 -14.31 6.85 -9.35
C CYS A 5 -13.66 5.48 -9.55
N HIS A 6 -13.44 4.74 -8.46
CA HIS A 6 -12.94 3.38 -8.54
C HIS A 6 -14.01 2.53 -9.25
N GLU A 7 -13.88 2.39 -10.58
CA GLU A 7 -14.68 1.40 -11.31
C GLU A 7 -14.42 0.02 -10.70
N ALA A 8 -15.49 -0.70 -10.43
CA ALA A 8 -15.41 -2.06 -9.94
C ALA A 8 -14.53 -2.89 -10.91
N PRO A 9 -13.56 -3.66 -10.40
CA PRO A 9 -12.66 -4.42 -11.25
C PRO A 9 -13.46 -5.43 -12.08
N LYS A 10 -13.19 -5.51 -13.39
CA LYS A 10 -13.90 -6.46 -14.28
C LYS A 10 -13.65 -7.94 -13.90
N LYS A 11 -12.52 -8.22 -13.24
CA LYS A 11 -12.09 -9.56 -12.84
C LYS A 11 -11.22 -9.49 -11.59
N ILE A 12 -11.46 -10.40 -10.65
CA ILE A 12 -10.63 -10.64 -9.47
C ILE A 12 -9.92 -11.98 -9.65
N VAL A 13 -8.64 -12.00 -9.35
CA VAL A 13 -7.78 -13.18 -9.46
C VAL A 13 -7.20 -13.48 -8.09
N THR A 14 -7.45 -14.68 -7.57
CA THR A 14 -6.94 -15.14 -6.26
C THR A 14 -6.29 -16.50 -6.36
N ASP A 15 -5.61 -16.92 -5.29
CA ASP A 15 -5.19 -18.31 -5.11
C ASP A 15 -6.41 -19.25 -5.04
N GLN A 16 -6.14 -20.57 -5.00
CA GLN A 16 -7.16 -21.63 -5.06
C GLN A 16 -7.83 -21.94 -3.70
N LEU A 17 -7.68 -21.09 -2.68
CA LEU A 17 -8.33 -21.31 -1.40
C LEU A 17 -9.84 -21.04 -1.48
N ARG A 18 -10.63 -21.98 -0.94
CA ARG A 18 -12.11 -21.91 -0.95
C ARG A 18 -12.66 -20.72 -0.14
N SER A 19 -11.87 -20.19 0.79
CA SER A 19 -12.22 -19.00 1.58
C SER A 19 -12.47 -17.77 0.71
N TYR A 20 -11.76 -17.60 -0.41
CA TYR A 20 -11.96 -16.43 -1.28
C TYR A 20 -13.31 -16.43 -2.00
N SER A 21 -13.76 -17.59 -2.48
CA SER A 21 -15.09 -17.71 -3.08
C SER A 21 -16.20 -17.43 -2.08
N ALA A 22 -16.03 -17.88 -0.82
CA ALA A 22 -16.98 -17.59 0.25
C ALA A 22 -17.00 -16.09 0.59
N ALA A 23 -15.84 -15.48 0.80
CA ALA A 23 -15.72 -14.05 1.11
C ALA A 23 -16.28 -13.15 -0.02
N LYS A 24 -16.11 -13.54 -1.29
CA LYS A 24 -16.70 -12.81 -2.41
C LYS A 24 -18.23 -12.86 -2.39
N ALA A 25 -18.82 -13.99 -1.99
CA ALA A 25 -20.27 -14.15 -1.94
C ALA A 25 -20.94 -13.24 -0.91
N GLU A 26 -20.22 -12.87 0.14
CA GLU A 26 -20.67 -11.92 1.18
C GLU A 26 -20.64 -10.46 0.72
N LEU A 27 -20.07 -10.16 -0.45
CA LEU A 27 -19.90 -8.80 -0.98
C LEU A 27 -20.80 -8.59 -2.22
N PRO A 28 -22.00 -7.97 -2.05
CA PRO A 28 -22.94 -7.75 -3.16
C PRO A 28 -22.36 -6.90 -4.29
N GLU A 29 -21.47 -5.95 -3.95
CA GLU A 29 -20.78 -5.08 -4.90
C GLU A 29 -19.89 -5.84 -5.89
N LEU A 30 -19.44 -7.05 -5.51
CA LEU A 30 -18.61 -7.92 -6.34
C LEU A 30 -19.43 -8.99 -7.07
N ALA A 31 -20.76 -8.95 -7.00
CA ALA A 31 -21.62 -9.94 -7.64
C ALA A 31 -21.39 -10.00 -9.17
N SER A 32 -21.22 -8.85 -9.81
CA SER A 32 -20.96 -8.73 -11.26
C SER A 32 -19.49 -9.01 -11.65
N VAL A 33 -18.60 -9.11 -10.66
CA VAL A 33 -17.16 -9.27 -10.90
C VAL A 33 -16.81 -10.74 -11.12
N LYS A 34 -16.14 -11.05 -12.23
CA LYS A 34 -15.68 -12.40 -12.52
C LYS A 34 -14.57 -12.81 -11.57
N HIS A 35 -14.76 -13.89 -10.81
CA HIS A 35 -13.71 -14.49 -9.99
C HIS A 35 -12.98 -15.58 -10.76
N VAL A 36 -11.66 -15.56 -10.73
CA VAL A 36 -10.82 -16.56 -11.42
C VAL A 36 -9.71 -17.02 -10.50
N PHE A 37 -9.58 -18.33 -10.38
CA PHE A 37 -8.45 -18.94 -9.69
C PHE A 37 -7.19 -18.89 -10.54
N VAL A 38 -6.06 -18.57 -9.91
CA VAL A 38 -4.75 -18.70 -10.54
C VAL A 38 -4.43 -20.17 -10.78
N LYS A 39 -4.05 -20.53 -12.00
CA LYS A 39 -3.38 -21.81 -12.26
C LYS A 39 -1.99 -21.73 -11.64
N ALA A 40 -1.60 -22.72 -10.83
CA ALA A 40 -0.34 -22.73 -10.08
C ALA A 40 0.91 -22.41 -10.92
N SER A 41 0.88 -22.70 -12.23
CA SER A 41 1.98 -22.42 -13.17
C SER A 41 2.02 -21.01 -13.74
N ALA A 42 0.97 -20.19 -13.56
CA ALA A 42 0.76 -18.99 -14.38
C ALA A 42 1.29 -17.68 -13.77
N ARG A 43 1.82 -17.67 -12.55
CA ARG A 43 2.42 -16.48 -11.89
C ARG A 43 1.54 -15.21 -11.89
N VAL A 44 0.22 -15.36 -12.05
CA VAL A 44 -0.70 -14.23 -12.29
C VAL A 44 -0.96 -13.43 -11.01
N ASN A 45 -0.73 -14.03 -9.84
CA ASN A 45 -0.78 -13.37 -8.54
C ASN A 45 0.55 -12.72 -8.13
N ASN A 46 1.65 -12.89 -8.88
CA ASN A 46 2.95 -12.31 -8.53
C ASN A 46 2.88 -10.80 -8.29
N ARG A 47 1.99 -10.08 -8.96
CA ARG A 47 1.82 -8.64 -8.74
C ARG A 47 1.26 -8.33 -7.35
N ALA A 48 0.30 -9.12 -6.88
CA ALA A 48 -0.24 -9.01 -5.53
C ALA A 48 0.80 -9.44 -4.48
N GLU A 49 1.46 -10.58 -4.70
CA GLU A 49 2.52 -11.07 -3.80
C GLU A 49 3.68 -10.07 -3.68
N ASN A 50 4.17 -9.54 -4.80
CA ASN A 50 5.26 -8.55 -4.82
C ASN A 50 4.83 -7.19 -4.23
N SER A 51 3.54 -6.85 -4.24
CA SER A 51 3.09 -5.62 -3.60
C SER A 51 3.13 -5.69 -2.07
N ASP A 52 3.00 -6.89 -1.50
CA ASP A 52 3.01 -7.11 -0.05
C ASP A 52 4.41 -7.29 0.53
N GLN A 53 5.36 -7.72 -0.30
CA GLN A 53 6.74 -7.97 0.10
C GLN A 53 7.41 -6.80 0.87
N PRO A 54 7.28 -5.52 0.47
CA PRO A 54 7.83 -4.40 1.24
C PRO A 54 7.21 -4.24 2.63
N THR A 55 5.94 -4.60 2.78
CA THR A 55 5.23 -4.57 4.05
C THR A 55 5.73 -5.69 4.95
N TRP A 56 5.87 -6.91 4.43
CA TRP A 56 6.41 -8.05 5.18
C TRP A 56 7.87 -7.89 5.59
N GLU A 57 8.74 -7.38 4.71
CA GLU A 57 10.14 -7.10 5.07
C GLU A 57 10.22 -6.13 6.25
N ARG A 58 9.32 -5.15 6.30
CA ARG A 58 9.30 -4.14 7.34
C ARG A 58 8.69 -4.65 8.64
N GLU A 59 7.63 -5.43 8.56
CA GLU A 59 7.10 -6.20 9.70
C GLU A 59 8.21 -7.03 10.37
N ARG A 60 8.96 -7.79 9.58
CA ARG A 60 10.08 -8.60 10.07
C ARG A 60 11.14 -7.73 10.73
N ARG A 61 11.53 -6.60 10.11
CA ARG A 61 12.49 -5.64 10.70
C ARG A 61 12.00 -5.02 12.00
N MET A 62 10.69 -4.82 12.15
CA MET A 62 10.08 -4.27 13.36
C MET A 62 9.76 -5.33 14.43
N ARG A 63 10.27 -6.56 14.27
CA ARG A 63 10.06 -7.70 15.18
C ARG A 63 8.58 -8.08 15.35
N GLY A 64 7.84 -8.01 14.25
CA GLY A 64 6.43 -8.36 14.22
C GLY A 64 5.56 -7.22 14.73
N PHE A 65 4.44 -7.07 14.07
CA PHE A 65 3.34 -6.18 14.39
C PHE A 65 2.61 -6.63 15.68
N ARG A 66 3.34 -6.62 16.81
CA ARG A 66 2.98 -7.26 18.08
C ARG A 66 1.66 -6.77 18.68
N LEU A 67 1.23 -5.56 18.33
CA LEU A 67 -0.01 -4.95 18.83
C LEU A 67 -0.90 -4.56 17.64
N PRO A 68 -2.08 -5.19 17.48
CA PRO A 68 -2.97 -4.95 16.35
C PRO A 68 -3.32 -3.47 16.14
N ALA A 69 -3.57 -2.72 17.21
CA ALA A 69 -3.89 -1.29 17.13
C ALA A 69 -2.74 -0.46 16.52
N ARG A 70 -1.49 -0.75 16.89
CA ARG A 70 -0.31 -0.05 16.36
C ARG A 70 -0.07 -0.42 14.90
N THR A 71 -0.34 -1.67 14.55
CA THR A 71 -0.29 -2.16 13.17
C THR A 71 -1.31 -1.47 12.29
N GLN A 72 -2.56 -1.36 12.74
CA GLN A 72 -3.61 -0.70 11.98
C GLN A 72 -3.28 0.78 11.75
N ALA A 73 -2.82 1.49 12.80
CA ALA A 73 -2.39 2.87 12.69
C ALA A 73 -1.18 3.05 11.76
N PHE A 74 -0.27 2.08 11.74
CA PHE A 74 0.85 2.08 10.81
C PHE A 74 0.39 1.83 9.36
N LEU A 75 -0.39 0.77 9.13
CA LEU A 75 -0.85 0.39 7.79
C LEU A 75 -1.72 1.48 7.15
N SER A 76 -2.54 2.19 7.94
CA SER A 76 -3.40 3.27 7.44
C SER A 76 -2.61 4.47 6.91
N CYS A 77 -1.49 4.82 7.52
CA CYS A 77 -0.67 5.96 7.09
C CYS A 77 0.49 5.56 6.14
N PHE A 78 0.86 4.28 6.10
CA PHE A 78 2.07 3.84 5.41
C PHE A 78 2.04 4.04 3.89
N GLY A 79 0.89 3.85 3.24
CA GLY A 79 0.75 4.02 1.79
C GLY A 79 1.21 5.40 1.29
N PRO A 80 0.59 6.49 1.78
CA PRO A 80 1.01 7.87 1.47
C PRO A 80 2.48 8.15 1.80
N ILE A 81 2.98 7.68 2.95
CA ILE A 81 4.37 7.86 3.37
C ILE A 81 5.32 7.20 2.38
N ARG A 82 5.04 5.94 2.00
CA ARG A 82 5.84 5.20 1.02
C ARG A 82 5.84 5.90 -0.32
N GLN A 83 4.69 6.39 -0.78
CA GLN A 83 4.58 7.11 -2.04
C GLN A 83 5.37 8.42 -2.03
N HIS A 84 5.37 9.16 -0.91
CA HIS A 84 6.20 10.34 -0.74
C HIS A 84 7.70 10.02 -0.91
N PHE A 85 8.18 8.86 -0.52
CA PHE A 85 9.61 8.50 -0.71
C PHE A 85 9.89 7.66 -1.98
N ALA A 86 8.87 7.25 -2.73
CA ALA A 86 9.01 6.41 -3.92
C ALA A 86 9.49 7.20 -5.16
N LEU A 87 10.68 7.79 -5.08
CA LEU A 87 11.35 8.43 -6.21
C LEU A 87 11.78 7.38 -7.24
N LYS A 88 11.51 7.63 -8.52
CA LYS A 88 11.91 6.75 -9.63
C LYS A 88 13.43 6.85 -9.86
N ARG A 89 14.22 6.20 -9.01
CA ARG A 89 15.70 6.24 -9.01
C ARG A 89 16.32 5.98 -10.39
N HIS A 90 15.70 5.10 -11.18
CA HIS A 90 16.14 4.71 -12.52
C HIS A 90 15.95 5.80 -13.57
N LEU A 91 15.12 6.83 -13.32
CA LEU A 91 14.92 7.96 -14.22
C LEU A 91 15.79 9.17 -13.87
N LEU A 92 16.54 9.11 -12.77
CA LEU A 92 17.23 10.26 -12.20
C LEU A 92 18.74 10.03 -12.17
N ARG A 93 19.49 11.07 -12.54
CA ARG A 93 20.93 11.15 -12.23
C ARG A 93 21.13 11.12 -10.71
N ALA A 94 22.24 10.52 -10.26
CA ALA A 94 22.49 10.32 -8.83
C ALA A 94 22.51 11.63 -8.02
N SER A 95 23.06 12.70 -8.59
CA SER A 95 23.08 14.03 -7.96
C SER A 95 21.67 14.60 -7.75
N LEU A 96 20.82 14.52 -8.78
CA LEU A 96 19.44 14.99 -8.72
C LEU A 96 18.60 14.15 -7.75
N TYR A 97 18.78 12.82 -7.76
CA TYR A 97 18.12 11.92 -6.81
C TYR A 97 18.44 12.31 -5.36
N ARG A 98 19.73 12.53 -5.03
CA ARG A 98 20.12 12.97 -3.67
C ARG A 98 19.47 14.30 -3.28
N LYS A 99 19.48 15.29 -4.17
CA LYS A 99 18.81 16.59 -3.92
C LYS A 99 17.31 16.41 -3.62
N GLN A 100 16.62 15.57 -4.39
CA GLN A 100 15.20 15.30 -4.18
C GLN A 100 14.94 14.54 -2.88
N VAL A 101 15.78 13.57 -2.52
CA VAL A 101 15.67 12.86 -1.25
C VAL A 101 15.83 13.82 -0.07
N VAL A 102 16.82 14.71 -0.10
CA VAL A 102 17.03 15.74 0.94
C VAL A 102 15.80 16.63 1.08
N ALA A 103 15.32 17.20 -0.03
CA ALA A 103 14.14 18.06 -0.02
C ALA A 103 12.88 17.33 0.53
N ARG A 104 12.71 16.05 0.21
CA ARG A 104 11.59 15.26 0.74
C ARG A 104 11.72 14.95 2.23
N PHE A 105 12.93 14.78 2.74
CA PHE A 105 13.18 14.66 4.17
C PHE A 105 12.93 15.97 4.92
N GLU A 106 13.32 17.11 4.35
CA GLU A 106 13.02 18.43 4.93
C GLU A 106 11.51 18.67 5.00
N ALA A 107 10.79 18.44 3.90
CA ALA A 107 9.33 18.52 3.87
C ALA A 107 8.67 17.58 4.88
N TRP A 108 9.20 16.35 5.01
CA TRP A 108 8.70 15.38 6.00
C TRP A 108 8.90 15.87 7.44
N ARG A 109 10.07 16.41 7.77
CA ARG A 109 10.36 16.97 9.09
C ARG A 109 9.40 18.11 9.45
N LEU A 110 9.17 19.02 8.52
CA LEU A 110 8.20 20.11 8.70
C LEU A 110 6.80 19.56 8.96
N PHE A 111 6.33 18.61 8.15
CA PHE A 111 5.02 17.98 8.34
C PHE A 111 4.90 17.31 9.71
N THR A 112 5.92 16.55 10.14
CA THR A 112 5.90 15.89 11.45
C THR A 112 6.02 16.86 12.62
N ALA A 113 6.74 17.97 12.47
CA ALA A 113 6.85 19.02 13.48
C ALA A 113 5.51 19.75 13.66
N ILE A 114 4.81 20.02 12.56
CA ILE A 114 3.44 20.56 12.58
C ILE A 114 2.48 19.56 13.24
N ALA A 115 2.60 18.26 12.95
CA ALA A 115 1.77 17.23 13.58
C ALA A 115 2.05 17.06 15.09
N GLN A 116 3.26 17.39 15.57
CA GLN A 116 3.64 17.38 16.99
C GLN A 116 3.18 18.61 17.76
N LEU A 117 2.84 19.69 17.05
CA LEU A 117 2.12 20.85 17.57
C LEU A 117 0.64 20.69 17.18
N PRO A 118 -0.15 19.82 17.84
CA PRO A 118 -1.58 19.85 17.61
C PRO A 118 -2.02 21.29 17.91
N SER A 119 -2.66 21.91 16.93
CA SER A 119 -3.20 23.25 17.05
C SER A 119 -3.92 23.36 18.39
N ALA A 120 -3.34 24.13 19.31
CA ALA A 120 -4.00 24.55 20.53
C ALA A 120 -5.06 25.58 20.14
N VAL A 121 -6.09 25.11 19.44
CA VAL A 121 -7.25 25.86 19.02
C VAL A 121 -8.44 24.90 19.00
N PHE A 122 -9.04 24.72 20.18
CA PHE A 122 -10.48 24.83 20.39
C PHE A 122 -10.67 25.44 21.79
#